data_AF-A0A661B0L2-F1
#
_entry.id   AF-A0A661B0L2-F1
#
_cell.length_a   1.000
_cell.length_b   1.000
_cell.length_c   1.000
_cell.angle_alpha   90.00
_cell.angle_beta   90.00
_cell.angle_gamma   90.00
#
_symmetry.space_group_name_H-M   'P 1'
#
loop_
_entity.id
_entity.type
_entity.pdbx_description
1 polymer ?
#
loop_
_entity_poly.entity_id
_entity_poly.type
_entity_poly.pdbx_seq_one_letter_code
_entity_poly.pdbx_strand_id
1 'polypeptide(L)'
;YNRDAELVEILDDSFVVKDKLTFSIVDKMTRKHIIDIKCTLIVRYKHENGISEEMFEVFKDYNVPINTWPYFREFVSSSIARMGLPPFPLPAIHTVE
;
A
#
# COMPACT_ATOMS: atom_id res chain seq x y z
N TYR A 1 -5.17 -0.43 8.91
CA TYR A 1 -4.46 0.31 7.86
C TYR A 1 -5.49 0.82 6.87
N ASN A 2 -5.15 1.81 6.05
CA ASN A 2 -5.97 2.31 4.94
C ASN A 2 -5.10 2.33 3.69
N ARG A 3 -5.70 2.08 2.53
CA ARG A 3 -5.04 1.99 1.24
C ARG A 3 -5.85 2.73 0.18
N ASP A 4 -5.15 3.50 -0.64
CA ASP A 4 -5.70 4.23 -1.78
C ASP A 4 -4.70 4.13 -2.95
N ALA A 5 -5.10 3.42 -4.01
CA ALA A 5 -4.26 3.21 -5.18
C ALA A 5 -4.83 3.93 -6.40
N GLU A 6 -3.99 4.75 -7.02
CA GLU A 6 -4.34 5.60 -8.15
C GLU A 6 -3.44 5.28 -9.35
N LEU A 7 -4.05 5.22 -10.53
CA LEU A 7 -3.34 5.18 -11.81
C LEU A 7 -2.86 6.60 -12.12
N VAL A 8 -1.56 6.75 -12.35
CA VAL A 8 -0.92 8.07 -12.51
C VAL A 8 -0.57 8.34 -13.96
N GLU A 9 -0.12 7.30 -14.66
CA GLU A 9 0.40 7.42 -16.03
C GLU A 9 0.14 6.11 -16.77
N ILE A 10 -0.35 6.23 -18.01
CA ILE A 10 -0.48 5.13 -18.96
C ILE A 10 0.47 5.44 -20.11
N LEU A 11 1.37 4.52 -20.39
CA LEU A 11 2.35 4.55 -21.48
C LEU A 11 2.06 3.38 -22.43
N ASP A 12 2.64 3.43 -23.62
CA ASP A 12 2.40 2.42 -24.67
C ASP A 12 2.75 0.98 -24.22
N ASP A 13 3.74 0.83 -23.34
CA ASP A 13 4.24 -0.48 -22.87
C ASP A 13 4.19 -0.66 -21.34
N SER A 14 3.67 0.32 -20.62
CA SER A 14 3.76 0.35 -19.16
C SER A 14 2.72 1.27 -18.54
N PHE A 15 2.52 1.12 -17.24
CA PHE A 15 1.68 2.03 -16.47
C PHE A 15 2.23 2.22 -15.07
N VAL A 16 1.97 3.40 -14.49
CA VAL A 16 2.48 3.80 -13.18
C VAL A 16 1.33 3.93 -12.20
N VAL A 17 1.48 3.27 -11.06
CA VAL A 17 0.52 3.27 -9.96
C VAL A 17 1.16 3.93 -8.75
N LYS A 18 0.43 4.83 -8.09
CA LYS A 18 0.75 5.31 -6.74
C LYS A 18 -0.13 4.58 -5.75
N ASP A 19 0.46 3.86 -4.83
CA ASP A 19 -0.23 3.16 -3.75
C ASP A 19 0.04 3.87 -2.42
N LYS A 20 -0.95 4.62 -1.93
CA LYS A 20 -0.89 5.37 -0.67
C LYS A 20 -1.37 4.46 0.44
N LEU A 21 -0.50 4.24 1.43
CA LEU A 21 -0.73 3.32 2.53
C LEU A 21 -0.55 4.04 3.86
N THR A 22 -1.53 3.87 4.75
CA THR A 22 -1.50 4.45 6.10
C THR A 22 -1.68 3.36 7.15
N PHE A 23 -0.77 3.32 8.12
CA PHE A 23 -0.87 2.53 9.34
C PHE A 23 -1.03 3.47 10.54
N SER A 24 -2.06 3.22 11.34
CA SER A 24 -2.35 4.03 12.52
C SER A 24 -2.63 3.13 13.73
N ILE A 25 -2.09 3.52 14.89
CA ILE A 25 -2.47 2.97 16.18
C ILE A 25 -3.27 4.07 16.89
N VAL A 26 -4.51 3.75 17.25
CA VAL A 26 -5.46 4.70 17.83
C VAL A 26 -5.87 4.20 19.21
N ASP A 27 -5.83 5.09 20.19
CA ASP A 27 -6.36 4.81 21.52
C ASP A 27 -7.87 4.52 21.43
N LYS A 28 -8.29 3.37 21.96
CA LYS A 28 -9.67 2.91 21.79
C LYS A 28 -10.70 3.81 22.48
N MET A 29 -10.34 4.43 23.61
CA MET A 29 -11.28 5.22 24.43
C MET A 29 -11.35 6.66 23.96
N THR A 30 -10.19 7.29 23.76
CA THR A 30 -10.07 8.72 23.43
C THR A 30 -10.10 8.96 21.93
N ARG A 31 -9.97 7.90 21.11
CA ARG A 31 -9.83 7.98 19.65
C ARG A 31 -8.62 8.79 19.18
N LYS A 32 -7.67 9.05 20.08
CA LYS A 32 -6.43 9.79 19.78
C LYS A 32 -5.48 8.90 18.99
N HIS A 33 -4.94 9.43 17.91
CA HIS A 33 -3.86 8.78 17.17
C HIS A 33 -2.57 8.79 18.01
N ILE A 34 -2.03 7.61 18.27
CA ILE A 34 -0.78 7.41 19.01
C ILE A 34 0.38 7.35 18.03
N ILE A 35 0.21 6.59 16.95
CA ILE A 35 1.21 6.42 15.88
C ILE A 35 0.49 6.57 14.55
N ASP A 36 1.10 7.31 13.64
CA ASP A 36 0.72 7.40 12.23
C ASP A 36 1.96 7.20 11.35
N ILE A 37 1.91 6.18 10.50
CA ILE A 37 2.94 5.89 9.50
C ILE A 37 2.27 5.96 8.14
N LYS A 38 2.77 6.85 7.28
CA LYS A 38 2.26 7.06 5.92
C LYS A 38 3.37 6.79 4.93
N CYS A 39 3.05 6.02 3.89
CA CYS A 39 3.97 5.67 2.82
C CYS A 39 3.24 5.77 1.49
N THR A 40 3.91 6.27 0.46
CA THR A 40 3.42 6.21 -0.91
C THR A 40 4.43 5.41 -1.72
N LEU A 41 3.99 4.27 -2.23
CA LEU A 41 4.79 3.42 -3.10
C LEU A 41 4.46 3.75 -4.55
N ILE A 42 5.49 3.98 -5.36
CA ILE A 42 5.35 4.20 -6.80
C ILE A 42 5.78 2.91 -7.48
N VAL A 43 4.86 2.30 -8.22
CA VAL A 43 5.10 1.03 -8.91
C VAL A 43 4.89 1.22 -10.39
N ARG A 44 5.88 0.80 -11.18
CA ARG A 44 5.78 0.75 -12.64
C ARG A 44 5.58 -0.70 -13.06
N TYR A 45 4.47 -0.96 -13.74
CA TYR A 45 4.16 -2.24 -14.36
C TYR A 45 4.44 -2.18 -15.85
N LYS A 46 4.92 -3.29 -16.42
CA LYS A 46 5.11 -3.43 -17.86
C LYS A 46 4.04 -4.36 -18.42
N HIS A 47 3.30 -3.88 -19.43
CA HIS A 47 2.30 -4.66 -20.15
C HIS A 47 2.18 -4.11 -21.57
N GLU A 48 2.10 -5.00 -22.56
CA GLU A 48 1.89 -4.60 -23.95
C GLU A 48 0.54 -3.86 -24.06
N ASN A 49 0.55 -2.62 -24.55
CA ASN A 49 -0.60 -1.71 -24.65
C ASN A 49 -1.07 -1.08 -23.32
N GLY A 50 -0.23 -1.06 -22.27
CA GLY A 50 -0.56 -0.38 -21.01
C GLY A 50 -1.68 -1.07 -20.22
N ILE A 51 -2.60 -0.31 -19.62
CA ILE A 51 -3.79 -0.85 -18.94
C ILE A 51 -4.98 0.08 -19.19
N SER A 52 -6.18 -0.47 -19.41
CA SER A 52 -7.39 0.34 -19.45
C SER A 52 -7.84 0.73 -18.04
N GLU A 53 -8.57 1.85 -17.91
CA GLU A 53 -9.10 2.27 -16.61
C GLU A 53 -10.02 1.22 -15.98
N GLU A 54 -10.89 0.59 -16.78
CA GLU A 54 -11.78 -0.49 -16.31
C GLU A 54 -11.00 -1.70 -15.79
N MET A 55 -9.94 -2.11 -16.49
CA MET A 55 -9.08 -3.20 -16.03
C MET A 55 -8.30 -2.79 -14.78
N PHE A 56 -7.88 -1.52 -14.69
CA PHE A 56 -7.18 -0.99 -13.53
C PHE A 56 -8.06 -1.03 -12.27
N GLU A 57 -9.36 -0.76 -12.37
CA GLU A 57 -10.28 -0.82 -11.23
C GLU A 57 -10.30 -2.19 -10.55
N VAL A 58 -10.15 -3.28 -11.32
CA VAL A 58 -9.99 -4.62 -10.75
C VAL A 58 -8.54 -4.85 -10.33
N PHE A 59 -7.58 -4.50 -11.20
CA PHE A 59 -6.15 -4.73 -10.96
C PHE A 59 -5.65 -4.09 -9.65
N LYS A 60 -6.16 -2.91 -9.30
CA LYS A 60 -5.74 -2.15 -8.11
C LYS A 60 -6.10 -2.84 -6.80
N ASP A 61 -7.09 -3.72 -6.78
CA ASP A 61 -7.55 -4.41 -5.56
C ASP A 61 -6.89 -5.77 -5.36
N TYR A 62 -6.40 -6.40 -6.44
CA TYR A 62 -5.77 -7.73 -6.36
C TYR A 62 -4.25 -7.66 -6.55
N ASN A 63 -3.80 -7.12 -7.68
CA ASN A 63 -2.38 -7.22 -8.07
C ASN A 63 -1.52 -6.19 -7.35
N VAL A 64 -2.00 -4.96 -7.23
CA VAL A 64 -1.21 -3.90 -6.61
C VAL A 64 -0.88 -4.23 -5.15
N PRO A 65 -1.82 -4.68 -4.30
CA PRO A 65 -1.50 -5.06 -2.92
C PRO A 65 -0.55 -6.25 -2.81
N ILE A 66 -0.66 -7.26 -3.69
CA ILE A 66 0.27 -8.41 -3.71
C ILE A 66 1.72 -7.92 -3.88
N ASN A 67 1.92 -6.93 -4.75
CA ASN A 67 3.24 -6.39 -5.04
C ASN A 67 3.72 -5.34 -4.03
N THR A 68 2.82 -4.53 -3.45
CA THR A 68 3.19 -3.41 -2.56
C THR A 68 3.19 -3.77 -1.08
N TRP A 69 2.37 -4.73 -0.65
CA TRP A 69 2.21 -5.07 0.77
C TRP A 69 3.52 -5.50 1.45
N PRO A 70 4.38 -6.36 0.86
CA PRO A 70 5.65 -6.73 1.50
C PRO A 70 6.55 -5.53 1.83
N TYR A 71 6.62 -4.56 0.91
CA TYR A 71 7.40 -3.33 1.10
C TYR A 71 6.79 -2.45 2.20
N PHE A 72 5.46 -2.34 2.23
CA PHE A 72 4.78 -1.61 3.30
C PHE A 72 4.98 -2.25 4.68
N ARG A 73 4.94 -3.59 4.77
CA ARG A 73 5.20 -4.32 6.01
C ARG A 73 6.59 -4.05 6.56
N GLU A 74 7.61 -4.10 5.69
CA GLU A 74 8.97 -3.75 6.08
C GLU A 74 9.06 -2.29 6.53
N PHE A 75 8.48 -1.37 5.75
CA PHE A 75 8.53 0.06 6.05
C PHE A 75 7.90 0.39 7.41
N VAL A 76 6.77 -0.25 7.75
CA VAL A 76 6.14 -0.13 9.07
C VAL A 76 7.04 -0.73 10.15
N SER A 77 7.58 -1.92 9.94
CA SER A 77 8.46 -2.59 10.91
C SER A 77 9.72 -1.75 11.21
N SER A 78 10.40 -1.23 10.18
CA SER A 78 11.60 -0.42 10.37
C SER A 78 11.28 0.95 10.96
N SER A 79 10.12 1.53 10.66
CA SER A 79 9.66 2.77 11.28
C SER A 79 9.37 2.59 12.78
N ILE A 80 8.72 1.49 13.17
CA ILE A 80 8.45 1.14 14.57
C ILE A 80 9.76 0.92 15.33
N ALA A 81 10.71 0.19 14.73
CA ALA A 81 12.03 -0.01 15.32
C ALA A 81 12.78 1.32 15.52
N ARG A 82 12.74 2.23 14.54
CA ARG A 82 13.35 3.58 14.65
C ARG A 82 12.70 4.45 15.73
N MET A 83 11.43 4.21 16.05
CA MET A 83 10.73 4.87 17.17
C MET A 83 11.09 4.26 18.55
N GLY A 84 11.89 3.19 18.60
CA GLY A 84 12.20 2.47 19.83
C GLY A 84 11.00 1.71 20.42
N LEU A 85 9.99 1.45 19.61
CA LEU A 85 8.76 0.77 20.02
C LEU A 85 8.88 -0.75 19.85
N PRO A 86 8.10 -1.53 20.62
CA PRO A 86 8.03 -2.98 20.42
C PRO A 86 7.62 -3.34 18.98
N PRO A 87 8.18 -4.41 18.41
CA PRO A 87 7.82 -4.85 17.06
C PRO A 87 6.31 -5.07 16.92
N PHE A 88 5.73 -4.52 15.85
CA PHE A 88 4.33 -4.73 15.50
C PHE A 88 4.27 -5.34 14.09
N PRO A 89 4.32 -6.68 13.96
CA PRO A 89 4.29 -7.32 12.67
C PRO A 89 2.92 -7.16 12.03
N LEU A 90 2.87 -6.54 10.85
CA LEU A 90 1.66 -6.53 10.05
C LEU A 90 1.33 -7.95 9.54
N PRO A 91 0.03 -8.34 9.52
CA PRO A 91 -0.39 -9.65 9.04
C PRO A 91 -0.06 -9.84 7.55
N ALA A 92 -0.07 -11.09 7.10
CA ALA A 92 -0.05 -11.37 5.67
C ALA A 92 -1.29 -10.74 5.02
N ILE A 93 -1.15 -10.30 3.77
CA ILE A 93 -2.32 -9.85 3.02
C ILE A 93 -3.09 -11.09 2.57
N HIS A 94 -4.38 -11.08 2.87
CA HIS A 94 -5.32 -12.04 2.31
C HIS A 94 -6.13 -11.29 1.25
N THR A 95 -5.79 -11.50 -0.02
CA THR A 95 -6.72 -11.23 -1.12
C THR A 95 -7.65 -12.45 -1.18
N VAL A 96 -8.79 -12.38 -0.49
CA VAL A 96 -9.82 -13.44 -0.57
C VAL A 96 -10.92 -12.97 -1.50
N GLU A 97 -11.40 -13.90 -2.34
CA GLU A 97 -12.57 -13.79 -3.23
C GLU A 97 -13.83 -13.27 -2.53
#